data_AF-A0A4Q3RTF8-F1
#
_entry.id   AF-A0A4Q3RTF8-F1
#
_cell.length_a   1.000
_cell.length_b   1.000
_cell.length_c   1.000
_cell.angle_alpha   90.00
_cell.angle_beta   90.00
_cell.angle_gamma   90.00
#
_symmetry.space_group_name_H-M   'P 1'
#
loop_
_entity.id
_entity.type
_entity.pdbx_description
1 polymer ?
#
loop_
_entity_poly.entity_id
_entity_poly.type
_entity_poly.pdbx_seq_one_letter_code
_entity_poly.pdbx_strand_id
1 'polypeptide(L)'
;MTAITDLAAFLNEKVKQYNKPSFIKDDPVSIPHLFTKKEDIEIAGFFAAIFAWGGRTTIINKSKELMGLMDNSPHEFCLHHSDND
;
A
#
# COMPACT_ATOMS: atom_id res chain seq x y z
N MET A 1 -27.22 -18.01 12.70
CA MET A 1 -26.01 -17.45 13.34
C MET A 1 -24.82 -18.18 12.75
N THR A 2 -24.10 -17.57 11.82
CA THR A 2 -22.74 -18.04 11.46
C THR A 2 -21.90 -17.83 12.71
N ALA A 3 -21.35 -18.91 13.28
CA ALA A 3 -20.64 -18.80 14.54
C ALA A 3 -19.36 -17.98 14.30
N ILE A 4 -18.97 -17.14 15.28
CA ILE A 4 -17.74 -16.35 15.23
C ILE A 4 -16.51 -17.23 14.90
N THR A 5 -16.54 -18.50 15.32
CA THR A 5 -15.53 -19.51 15.01
C THR A 5 -15.40 -19.79 13.51
N ASP A 6 -16.51 -19.81 12.76
CA ASP A 6 -16.51 -20.03 11.31
C ASP A 6 -15.88 -18.84 10.58
N LEU A 7 -16.18 -17.61 11.04
CA LEU A 7 -15.59 -16.39 10.48
C LEU A 7 -14.08 -16.32 10.74
N ALA A 8 -13.65 -16.60 11.98
CA ALA A 8 -12.24 -16.61 12.33
C ALA A 8 -11.46 -17.67 11.53
N ALA A 9 -12.01 -18.89 11.40
CA ALA A 9 -11.42 -19.94 10.59
C ALA A 9 -11.29 -19.53 9.12
N PHE A 10 -12.35 -18.96 8.54
CA PHE A 10 -12.38 -18.44 7.18
C PHE A 10 -11.31 -17.35 6.96
N LEU A 11 -11.23 -16.34 7.84
CA LEU A 11 -10.24 -15.26 7.71
C LEU A 11 -8.81 -15.79 7.84
N ASN A 12 -8.55 -16.72 8.76
CA ASN A 12 -7.24 -17.37 8.90
C ASN A 12 -6.84 -18.17 7.65
N GLU A 13 -7.78 -18.85 7.00
CA GLU A 13 -7.55 -19.51 5.72
C GLU A 13 -7.19 -18.50 4.63
N LYS A 14 -7.91 -17.38 4.54
CA LYS A 14 -7.60 -16.30 3.58
C LYS A 14 -6.24 -15.66 3.81
N VAL A 15 -5.83 -15.47 5.07
CA VAL A 15 -4.47 -15.02 5.39
C VAL A 15 -3.43 -15.99 4.85
N LYS A 16 -3.59 -17.31 5.08
CA LYS A 16 -2.67 -18.32 4.52
C LYS A 16 -2.65 -18.32 2.99
N GLN A 17 -3.79 -18.03 2.35
CA GLN A 17 -3.92 -17.97 0.90
C GLN A 17 -3.19 -16.76 0.28
N TYR A 18 -3.34 -15.58 0.91
CA TYR A 18 -2.99 -14.30 0.31
C TYR A 18 -1.73 -13.65 0.88
N ASN A 19 -1.37 -13.90 2.15
CA ASN A 19 -0.20 -13.31 2.80
C ASN A 19 1.09 -14.04 2.41
N LYS A 20 1.48 -13.92 1.15
CA LYS A 20 2.71 -14.50 0.60
C LYS A 20 3.35 -13.56 -0.42
N PRO A 21 4.68 -13.60 -0.63
CA PRO A 21 5.38 -12.65 -1.50
C PRO A 21 4.83 -12.57 -2.94
N SER A 22 4.31 -13.68 -3.47
CA SER A 22 3.72 -13.70 -4.82
C SER A 22 2.51 -12.79 -4.98
N PHE A 23 1.80 -12.45 -3.89
CA PHE A 23 0.67 -11.52 -3.92
C PHE A 23 1.10 -10.05 -3.96
N ILE A 24 2.33 -9.73 -3.55
CA ILE A 24 2.80 -8.34 -3.44
C ILE A 24 2.77 -7.65 -4.81
N LYS A 25 3.31 -8.29 -5.86
CA LYS A 25 3.51 -7.69 -7.19
C LYS A 25 2.26 -6.98 -7.74
N ASP A 26 1.10 -7.62 -7.58
CA ASP A 26 -0.15 -7.15 -8.15
C ASP A 26 -1.05 -6.48 -7.11
N ASP A 27 -0.56 -6.20 -5.90
CA ASP A 27 -1.35 -5.64 -4.81
C ASP A 27 -0.84 -4.24 -4.41
N PRO A 28 -1.68 -3.32 -3.92
CA PRO A 28 -1.23 -2.01 -3.44
C PRO A 28 -0.12 -2.08 -2.38
N VAL A 29 0.01 -3.19 -1.65
CA VAL A 29 1.14 -3.41 -0.73
C VAL A 29 2.50 -3.41 -1.45
N SER A 30 2.57 -3.55 -2.77
CA SER A 30 3.82 -3.37 -3.53
C SER A 30 4.43 -1.97 -3.40
N ILE A 31 3.62 -0.94 -3.15
CA ILE A 31 4.06 0.46 -3.10
C ILE A 31 5.02 0.74 -1.94
N PRO A 32 4.71 0.41 -0.67
CA PRO A 32 5.68 0.54 0.41
C PRO A 32 6.94 -0.31 0.22
N HIS A 33 6.84 -1.45 -0.49
CA HIS A 33 8.00 -2.30 -0.79
C HIS A 33 9.00 -1.70 -1.80
N LEU A 34 8.68 -0.54 -2.40
CA LEU A 34 9.62 0.19 -3.26
C LEU A 34 10.72 0.91 -2.46
N PHE A 35 10.54 1.06 -1.14
CA PHE A 35 11.38 1.88 -0.29
C PHE A 35 12.09 1.06 0.79
N THR A 36 13.18 1.60 1.32
CA THR A 36 13.97 0.99 2.41
C THR A 36 14.03 1.86 3.66
N LYS A 37 13.87 3.18 3.50
CA LYS A 37 13.72 4.13 4.61
C LYS A 37 12.36 3.95 5.26
N LYS A 38 12.32 3.89 6.59
CA LYS A 38 11.12 3.58 7.36
C LYS A 38 10.01 4.60 7.11
N GLU A 39 10.34 5.88 7.12
CA GLU A 39 9.39 6.97 6.93
C GLU A 39 8.79 6.95 5.52
N ASP A 40 9.58 6.62 4.50
CA ASP A 40 9.08 6.48 3.14
C ASP A 40 8.12 5.29 3.01
N ILE A 41 8.44 4.16 3.65
CA ILE A 41 7.56 2.97 3.72
C ILE A 41 6.22 3.33 4.37
N GLU A 42 6.24 4.08 5.47
CA GLU A 42 5.04 4.48 6.20
C GLU A 42 4.15 5.42 5.37
N ILE A 43 4.73 6.45 4.75
CA ILE A 43 3.99 7.41 3.91
C ILE A 43 3.44 6.73 2.65
N ALA A 44 4.28 5.93 1.97
CA ALA A 44 3.88 5.17 0.79
C ALA A 44 2.77 4.17 1.10
N GLY A 45 2.85 3.48 2.24
CA GLY A 45 1.83 2.57 2.73
C GLY A 45 0.51 3.28 3.05
N PHE A 46 0.58 4.46 3.67
CA PHE A 46 -0.60 5.28 3.99
C PHE A 46 -1.37 5.70 2.73
N PHE A 47 -0.68 6.25 1.71
CA PHE A 47 -1.34 6.64 0.47
C PHE A 47 -1.87 5.45 -0.34
N ALA A 48 -1.11 4.34 -0.41
CA ALA A 48 -1.58 3.12 -1.07
C ALA A 48 -2.85 2.56 -0.41
N ALA A 49 -2.97 2.66 0.92
CA ALA A 49 -4.16 2.27 1.66
C ALA A 49 -5.34 3.23 1.42
N ILE A 50 -5.12 4.55 1.39
CA ILE A 50 -6.16 5.54 1.08
C ILE A 50 -6.75 5.31 -0.31
N PHE A 51 -5.89 5.01 -1.29
CA PHE A 51 -6.35 4.78 -2.66
C PHE A 51 -7.03 3.42 -2.86
N ALA A 52 -7.03 2.51 -1.88
CA ALA A 52 -7.47 1.12 -2.04
C ALA A 52 -8.99 0.93 -2.24
N TRP A 53 -9.70 1.92 -2.76
CA TRP A 53 -11.05 1.80 -3.31
C TRP A 53 -11.01 1.70 -4.85
N GLY A 54 -11.61 0.67 -5.43
CA GLY A 54 -11.74 0.53 -6.89
C GLY A 54 -10.73 -0.42 -7.54
N GLY A 55 -10.37 -0.13 -8.80
CA GLY A 55 -9.61 -1.06 -9.64
C GLY A 55 -8.15 -1.17 -9.23
N ARG A 56 -7.70 -2.36 -8.84
CA ARG A 56 -6.32 -2.69 -8.43
C ARG A 56 -5.22 -2.07 -9.29
N THR A 57 -5.32 -2.19 -10.61
CA THR A 57 -4.36 -1.58 -11.55
C THR A 57 -4.31 -0.06 -11.42
N THR A 58 -5.48 0.59 -11.33
CA THR A 58 -5.59 2.04 -11.15
C THR A 58 -4.99 2.48 -9.82
N ILE A 59 -5.27 1.75 -8.74
CA ILE A 59 -4.75 2.02 -7.39
C ILE A 59 -3.21 2.01 -7.41
N ILE A 60 -2.61 0.97 -7.97
CA ILE A 60 -1.15 0.83 -8.07
C ILE A 60 -0.56 1.94 -8.94
N ASN A 61 -1.16 2.22 -10.10
CA ASN A 61 -0.67 3.25 -11.00
C ASN A 61 -0.73 4.65 -10.36
N LYS A 62 -1.84 4.99 -9.69
CA LYS A 62 -2.01 6.28 -9.03
C LYS A 62 -1.09 6.43 -7.81
N SER A 63 -0.86 5.35 -7.07
CA SER A 63 0.12 5.35 -5.99
C SER A 63 1.53 5.58 -6.52
N LYS A 64 1.93 4.89 -7.61
CA LYS A 64 3.24 5.10 -8.25
C LYS A 64 3.41 6.51 -8.83
N GLU A 65 2.35 7.04 -9.45
CA GLU A 65 2.32 8.41 -9.95
C GLU A 65 2.57 9.41 -8.82
N LEU A 66 1.87 9.26 -7.69
CA LEU A 66 2.08 10.11 -6.52
C LEU A 66 3.50 10.00 -5.96
N MET A 67 4.04 8.77 -5.82
CA MET A 67 5.42 8.59 -5.37
C MET A 67 6.42 9.25 -6.34
N GLY A 68 6.15 9.19 -7.64
CA GLY A 68 6.95 9.87 -8.67
C GLY A 68 6.87 11.39 -8.59
N LEU A 69 5.70 11.96 -8.27
CA LEU A 69 5.53 13.39 -8.02
C LEU A 69 6.29 13.88 -6.77
N MET A 70 6.61 12.96 -5.85
CA MET A 70 7.45 13.22 -4.67
C MET A 70 8.92 12.85 -4.91
N ASP A 71 9.37 12.77 -6.16
CA ASP A 71 10.73 12.35 -6.55
C ASP A 71 11.18 11.01 -5.95
N ASN A 72 10.24 10.10 -5.70
CA ASN A 72 10.44 8.85 -4.95
C ASN A 72 11.16 9.06 -3.60
N SER A 73 10.95 10.22 -2.97
CA SER A 73 11.45 10.58 -1.64
C SER A 73 10.31 11.17 -0.80
N PRO A 74 9.22 10.42 -0.56
CA PRO A 74 8.00 10.96 0.05
C PRO A 74 8.21 11.60 1.44
N HIS A 75 9.14 11.10 2.26
CA HIS A 75 9.51 11.73 3.52
C HIS A 75 10.14 13.11 3.33
N GLU A 76 11.10 13.22 2.40
CA GLU A 76 11.77 14.50 2.12
C GLU A 76 10.78 15.51 1.53
N PHE A 77 9.88 15.06 0.66
CA PHE A 77 8.78 15.88 0.16
C PHE A 77 7.95 16.43 1.33
N CYS A 78 7.50 15.59 2.27
CA CYS A 78 6.71 16.05 3.42
C CYS A 78 7.45 17.06 4.32
N LEU A 79 8.78 17.00 4.42
CA LEU A 79 9.57 17.92 5.24
C LEU A 79 9.92 19.24 4.53
N HIS A 80 10.07 19.20 3.21
CA HIS A 80 10.70 20.27 2.45
C HIS A 80 9.87 20.83 1.30
N HIS A 81 8.65 20.31 1.08
CA HIS A 81 7.75 20.82 0.05
C HIS A 81 7.50 22.33 0.19
N SER A 82 7.52 23.01 -0.95
CA SER A 82 7.19 24.42 -1.07
C SER A 82 6.05 24.62 -2.08
N ASP A 83 5.34 25.74 -1.96
CA ASP A 83 4.22 26.09 -2.87
C ASP A 83 4.62 26.19 -4.36
N ASN A 84 5.92 26.18 -4.68
CA ASN A 84 6.44 26.29 -6.05
C ASN A 84 6.78 24.94 -6.69
N ASP A 85 6.60 23.82 -5.99
CA ASP A 85 6.82 22.46 -6.53
C ASP A 85 5.59 21.92 -7.30
#